data_AF-E1WX77-F1
#
_entry.id   AF-E1WX77-F1
#
_cell.length_a   1.000
_cell.length_b   1.000
_cell.length_c   1.000
_cell.angle_alpha   90.00
_cell.angle_beta   90.00
_cell.angle_gamma   90.00
#
_symmetry.space_group_name_H-M   'P 1'
#
loop_
_entity.id
_entity.type
_entity.pdbx_description
1 polymer ?
#
loop_
_entity_poly.entity_id
_entity_poly.type
_entity_poly.pdbx_seq_one_letter_code
_entity_poly.pdbx_strand_id
1 'polypeptide(L)'
;MSELIYTNESGDQVKTSQFLKNRGSCCKTSCLHCPYNFTLNKHGLEFEQLKLESMAKAQRIIDDNSPKEENSVSASLLASAFGGAKKKDTISKFQLDSYRIVKIKDHICGVVKVGKLGVSALYLKEHFKDQGLTKDTVASFFNPEL
;
A
#
# COMPACT_ATOMS: atom_id res chain seq x y z
N MET A 1 9.56 1.55 16.89
CA MET A 1 8.93 2.89 16.97
C MET A 1 8.76 3.38 15.54
N SER A 2 7.55 3.75 15.13
CA SER A 2 7.29 4.25 13.78
C SER A 2 7.88 5.65 13.61
N GLU A 3 8.50 5.94 12.46
CA GLU A 3 9.03 7.27 12.16
C GLU A 3 7.90 8.32 12.09
N LEU A 4 8.13 9.50 12.68
CA LEU A 4 7.14 10.59 12.68
C LEU A 4 7.21 11.45 11.41
N ILE A 5 8.37 11.47 10.76
CA ILE A 5 8.65 12.25 9.56
C ILE A 5 9.58 11.41 8.67
N TYR A 6 9.39 11.45 7.36
CA TYR A 6 10.31 10.87 6.37
C TYR A 6 10.59 11.87 5.24
N THR A 7 11.67 11.65 4.49
CA THR A 7 11.99 12.44 3.29
C THR A 7 11.45 11.73 2.05
N ASN A 8 10.65 12.42 1.25
CA ASN A 8 10.09 11.84 0.02
C ASN A 8 11.08 11.86 -1.16
N GLU A 9 10.66 11.31 -2.30
CA GLU A 9 11.44 11.29 -3.55
C GLU A 9 11.77 12.71 -4.08
N SER A 10 11.06 13.74 -3.62
CA SER A 10 11.24 15.16 -3.97
C SER A 10 12.16 15.92 -3.00
N GLY A 11 12.61 15.29 -1.92
CA GLY A 11 13.43 15.93 -0.88
C GLY A 11 12.64 16.67 0.21
N ASP A 12 11.31 16.61 0.19
CA ASP A 12 10.46 17.25 1.20
C ASP A 12 10.32 16.38 2.45
N GLN A 13 10.22 17.05 3.61
CA GLN A 13 9.86 16.40 4.87
C GLN A 13 8.35 16.18 4.95
N VAL A 14 7.95 14.90 4.99
CA VAL A 14 6.55 14.49 5.03
C VAL A 14 6.21 13.95 6.42
N LYS A 15 5.18 14.52 7.05
CA LYS A 15 4.65 14.09 8.35
C LYS A 15 3.81 12.82 8.19
N THR A 16 4.10 11.77 8.96
CA THR A 16 3.38 10.49 8.90
C THR A 16 2.02 10.57 9.60
N SER A 17 1.21 9.53 9.43
CA SER A 17 -0.08 9.42 10.11
C SER A 17 0.09 9.42 11.63
N GLN A 18 1.17 8.83 12.15
CA GLN A 18 1.47 8.81 13.58
C GLN A 18 1.74 10.21 14.13
N PHE A 19 2.50 11.03 13.42
CA PHE A 19 2.69 12.44 13.80
C PHE A 19 1.35 13.19 13.89
N LEU A 20 0.47 12.96 12.92
CA LEU A 20 -0.83 13.61 12.86
C LEU A 20 -1.82 13.08 13.92
N LYS A 21 -1.73 11.81 14.31
CA LYS A 21 -2.46 11.24 15.46
C LYS A 21 -1.98 11.88 16.76
N ASN A 22 -0.67 12.01 16.95
CA ASN A 22 -0.08 12.64 18.15
C ASN A 22 -0.51 14.11 18.33
N ARG A 23 -0.78 14.82 17.22
CA ARG A 23 -1.35 16.18 17.26
C ARG A 23 -2.75 16.23 17.89
N GLY A 24 -3.50 15.12 17.90
CA GLY A 24 -4.80 14.99 18.58
C GLY A 24 -6.01 15.62 17.89
N SER A 25 -5.85 16.29 16.74
CA SER A 25 -6.98 16.87 15.99
C SER A 25 -6.75 16.88 14.47
N CYS A 26 -7.84 16.81 13.70
CA CYS A 26 -7.79 16.91 12.24
C CYS A 26 -7.54 18.36 11.80
N CYS A 27 -6.52 18.58 10.98
CA CYS A 27 -6.17 19.89 10.45
C CYS A 27 -7.07 20.37 9.29
N LYS A 28 -7.89 19.49 8.69
CA LYS A 28 -8.79 19.77 7.54
C LYS A 28 -8.09 20.33 6.28
N THR A 29 -6.77 20.18 6.16
CA THR A 29 -5.99 20.65 5.00
C THR A 29 -5.75 19.58 3.93
N SER A 30 -6.44 18.43 4.00
CA SER A 30 -6.23 17.30 3.08
C SER A 30 -4.77 16.81 3.05
N CYS A 31 -4.19 16.58 4.23
CA CYS A 31 -2.83 16.06 4.37
C CYS A 31 -2.69 14.63 3.80
N LEU A 32 -1.51 14.30 3.27
CA LEU A 32 -1.27 13.03 2.58
C LEU A 32 -1.54 11.81 3.46
N HIS A 33 -1.08 11.86 4.71
CA HIS A 33 -1.20 10.78 5.68
C HIS A 33 -2.33 10.99 6.70
N CYS A 34 -3.48 11.48 6.24
CA CYS A 34 -4.59 11.80 7.13
C CYS A 34 -5.10 10.56 7.90
N PRO A 35 -4.99 10.52 9.24
CA PRO A 35 -5.48 9.39 10.02
C PRO A 35 -7.00 9.41 10.25
N TYR A 36 -7.68 10.49 9.85
CA TYR A 36 -9.11 10.73 10.09
C TYR A 36 -9.95 10.59 8.81
N ASN A 37 -9.41 9.94 7.76
CA ASN A 37 -10.06 9.75 6.45
C ASN A 37 -10.49 11.03 5.72
N PHE A 38 -10.21 12.23 6.23
CA PHE A 38 -10.64 13.49 5.61
C PHE A 38 -10.12 13.64 4.18
N THR A 39 -8.83 13.34 3.96
CA THR A 39 -8.23 13.40 2.62
C THR A 39 -8.83 12.35 1.68
N LEU A 40 -9.02 11.13 2.19
CA LEU A 40 -9.57 10.03 1.43
C LEU A 40 -11.02 10.32 0.98
N ASN A 41 -11.85 10.85 1.89
CA ASN A 41 -13.23 11.21 1.59
C ASN A 41 -13.35 12.39 0.61
N LYS A 42 -12.36 13.29 0.59
CA LYS A 42 -12.37 14.47 -0.26
C LYS A 42 -11.80 14.23 -1.65
N HIS A 43 -10.70 13.46 -1.75
CA HIS A 43 -9.96 13.28 -3.00
C HIS A 43 -10.10 11.88 -3.59
N GLY A 44 -10.58 10.89 -2.81
CA GLY A 44 -10.66 9.51 -3.25
C GLY A 44 -9.30 8.84 -3.44
N LEU A 45 -9.31 7.74 -4.19
CA LEU A 45 -8.14 7.03 -4.67
C LEU A 45 -8.18 6.97 -6.20
N GLU A 46 -7.01 7.07 -6.81
CA GLU A 46 -6.82 6.92 -8.24
C GLU A 46 -6.12 5.60 -8.52
N PHE A 47 -6.52 4.95 -9.61
CA PHE A 47 -5.96 3.67 -10.05
C PHE A 47 -5.38 3.84 -11.44
N GLU A 48 -4.06 3.64 -11.58
CA GLU A 48 -3.38 3.69 -12.88
C GLU A 48 -3.01 2.27 -13.32
N GLN A 49 -3.16 1.99 -14.63
CA GLN A 49 -2.65 0.76 -15.23
C GLN A 49 -1.13 0.64 -15.04
N LEU A 50 -0.67 -0.56 -14.70
CA LEU A 50 0.76 -0.79 -14.52
C LEU A 50 1.47 -0.86 -15.88
N LYS A 51 2.39 0.07 -16.12
CA LYS A 51 3.24 0.07 -17.32
C LYS A 51 4.53 -0.71 -17.07
N LEU A 52 5.16 -1.18 -18.15
CA LEU A 52 6.43 -1.91 -18.09
C LEU A 52 7.53 -1.13 -17.37
N GLU A 53 7.59 0.19 -17.59
CA GLU A 53 8.56 1.11 -16.97
C GLU A 53 8.40 1.19 -15.44
N SER A 54 7.15 1.10 -14.97
CA SER A 54 6.81 1.19 -13.54
C SER A 54 6.79 -0.17 -12.83
N MET A 55 6.99 -1.27 -13.57
CA MET A 55 6.94 -2.64 -13.06
C MET A 55 7.95 -2.87 -11.92
N ALA A 56 9.18 -2.38 -12.07
CA ALA A 56 10.21 -2.53 -11.04
C ALA A 56 9.83 -1.80 -9.74
N LYS A 57 9.23 -0.61 -9.84
CA LYS A 57 8.76 0.16 -8.69
C LYS A 57 7.60 -0.55 -8.00
N ALA A 58 6.66 -1.11 -8.77
CA ALA A 58 5.54 -1.87 -8.23
C ALA A 58 6.00 -3.17 -7.55
N GLN A 59 6.94 -3.90 -8.15
CA GLN A 59 7.50 -5.11 -7.55
C GLN A 59 8.17 -4.81 -6.20
N ARG A 60 8.93 -3.72 -6.09
CA ARG A 60 9.53 -3.32 -4.80
C ARG A 60 8.48 -3.12 -3.71
N ILE A 61 7.33 -2.51 -4.03
CA ILE A 61 6.24 -2.34 -3.06
C ILE A 61 5.69 -3.71 -2.61
N ILE A 62 5.52 -4.67 -3.51
CA ILE A 62 5.07 -6.03 -3.16
C ILE A 62 6.11 -6.73 -2.27
N ASP A 63 7.38 -6.57 -2.60
CA ASP A 63 8.51 -7.14 -1.87
C ASP A 63 8.55 -6.62 -0.43
N ASP A 64 8.36 -5.32 -0.23
CA ASP A 64 8.34 -4.66 1.10
C ASP A 64 7.12 -5.06 1.95
N ASN A 65 6.10 -5.66 1.35
CA ASN A 65 4.92 -6.18 2.04
C ASN A 65 4.98 -7.68 2.28
N SER A 66 5.96 -8.38 1.70
CA SER A 66 6.12 -9.81 1.90
C SER A 66 6.88 -10.09 3.19
N PRO A 67 6.60 -11.21 3.89
CA PRO A 67 7.40 -11.62 5.05
C PRO A 67 8.87 -11.72 4.62
N LYS A 68 9.76 -11.06 5.37
CA LYS A 68 11.20 -11.30 5.20
C LYS A 68 11.44 -12.75 5.62
N GLU A 69 11.94 -13.59 4.72
CA GLU A 69 12.27 -14.97 5.06
C GLU A 69 13.38 -14.98 6.11
N GLU A 70 12.99 -15.09 7.38
CA GLU A 70 13.90 -15.46 8.43
C GLU A 70 14.07 -16.98 8.39
N ASN A 71 15.21 -17.44 7.88
CA ASN A 71 15.63 -18.84 7.96
C ASN A 71 15.89 -19.21 9.43
N SER A 72 14.83 -19.45 10.19
CA SER A 72 14.89 -19.85 11.60
C SER A 72 14.10 -21.12 11.84
N VAL A 73 14.55 -21.91 12.82
CA VAL A 73 13.82 -23.10 13.32
C VAL A 73 12.39 -22.72 13.73
N SER A 74 12.20 -21.49 14.22
CA SER A 74 10.91 -20.91 14.57
C SER A 74 9.97 -20.78 13.36
N ALA A 75 10.49 -20.41 12.18
CA ALA A 75 9.68 -20.31 10.97
C ALA A 75 9.13 -21.67 10.52
N SER A 76 9.93 -22.74 10.63
CA SER A 76 9.51 -24.11 10.32
C SER A 76 8.47 -24.65 11.30
N LEU A 77 8.59 -24.30 12.59
CA LEU A 77 7.61 -24.65 13.63
C LEU A 77 6.27 -23.94 13.37
N LEU A 78 6.31 -22.64 13.06
CA LEU A 78 5.11 -21.86 12.75
C LEU A 78 4.44 -22.34 11.45
N ALA A 79 5.22 -22.65 10.42
CA ALA A 79 4.70 -23.19 9.16
C ALA A 79 4.01 -24.55 9.35
N SER A 80 4.51 -25.37 10.28
CA SER A 80 3.90 -26.66 10.60
C SER A 80 2.59 -26.52 11.38
N ALA A 81 2.48 -25.49 12.23
CA ALA A 81 1.28 -25.25 13.05
C ALA A 81 0.18 -24.45 12.33
N PHE A 82 0.55 -23.49 11.46
CA PHE A 82 -0.37 -22.53 10.84
C PHE A 82 -0.39 -22.59 9.31
N GLY A 83 0.31 -23.54 8.70
CA GLY A 83 0.49 -23.64 7.26
C GLY A 83 1.69 -22.83 6.74
N GLY A 84 2.20 -23.21 5.57
CA GLY A 84 3.39 -22.59 4.98
C GLY A 84 3.23 -21.09 4.71
N ALA A 85 4.36 -20.38 4.66
CA ALA A 85 4.39 -18.96 4.34
C ALA A 85 3.64 -18.66 3.03
N LYS A 86 2.82 -17.60 3.02
CA LYS A 86 2.11 -17.16 1.81
C LYS A 86 3.13 -16.87 0.71
N LYS A 87 2.92 -17.46 -0.48
CA LYS A 87 3.74 -17.19 -1.66
C LYS A 87 3.74 -15.70 -1.96
N LYS A 88 4.94 -15.15 -2.11
CA LYS A 88 5.18 -13.79 -2.59
C LYS A 88 4.64 -13.63 -4.01
N ASP A 89 3.92 -12.54 -4.26
CA ASP A 89 3.45 -12.20 -5.60
C ASP A 89 4.59 -11.63 -6.45
N THR A 90 4.69 -12.12 -7.68
CA THR A 90 5.67 -11.66 -8.67
C THR A 90 4.93 -11.13 -9.89
N ILE A 91 5.22 -9.89 -10.28
CA ILE A 91 4.67 -9.25 -11.46
C ILE A 91 5.42 -9.75 -12.68
N SER A 92 4.69 -10.39 -13.59
CA SER A 92 5.17 -10.77 -14.91
C SER A 92 4.79 -9.71 -15.96
N LYS A 93 5.63 -9.54 -16.98
CA LYS A 93 5.35 -8.64 -18.13
C LYS A 93 4.06 -9.02 -18.87
N PHE A 94 3.63 -10.28 -18.78
CA PHE A 94 2.40 -10.79 -19.40
C PHE A 94 1.15 -10.60 -18.54
N GLN A 95 1.30 -10.09 -17.31
CA GLN A 95 0.21 -9.98 -16.33
C GLN A 95 0.11 -8.57 -15.75
N LEU A 96 0.62 -7.55 -16.47
CA LEU A 96 0.55 -6.16 -16.03
C LEU A 96 -0.89 -5.70 -15.79
N ASP A 97 -1.84 -6.19 -16.59
CA ASP A 97 -3.27 -5.87 -16.47
C ASP A 97 -3.90 -6.40 -15.18
N SER A 98 -3.27 -7.38 -14.52
CA SER A 98 -3.71 -7.88 -13.22
C SER A 98 -3.27 -6.99 -12.05
N TYR A 99 -2.60 -5.87 -12.32
CA TYR A 99 -2.14 -4.94 -11.30
C TYR A 99 -2.56 -3.50 -11.62
N ARG A 100 -2.79 -2.71 -10.56
CA ARG A 100 -2.98 -1.26 -10.64
C ARG A 100 -2.11 -0.56 -9.62
N ILE A 101 -1.53 0.57 -10.01
CA ILE A 101 -0.89 1.50 -9.08
C ILE A 101 -2.01 2.27 -8.39
N VAL A 102 -1.96 2.36 -7.05
CA VAL A 102 -2.90 3.16 -6.28
C VAL A 102 -2.23 4.48 -5.91
N LYS A 103 -2.92 5.58 -6.18
CA LYS A 103 -2.48 6.93 -5.84
C LYS A 103 -3.50 7.67 -4.98
N ILE A 104 -3.01 8.60 -4.18
CA ILE A 104 -3.80 9.60 -3.48
C ILE A 104 -3.13 10.96 -3.67
N LYS A 105 -3.86 11.93 -4.22
CA LYS A 105 -3.30 13.26 -4.59
C LYS A 105 -2.01 13.14 -5.42
N ASP A 106 -2.03 12.35 -6.49
CA ASP A 106 -0.87 12.06 -7.35
C ASP A 106 0.30 11.28 -6.71
N HIS A 107 0.24 10.96 -5.42
CA HIS A 107 1.29 10.21 -4.74
C HIS A 107 1.00 8.72 -4.75
N ILE A 108 1.95 7.91 -5.21
CA ILE A 108 1.87 6.45 -5.16
C ILE A 108 1.87 6.00 -3.70
N CYS A 109 0.73 5.45 -3.26
CA CYS A 109 0.58 4.88 -1.92
C CYS A 109 0.75 3.35 -1.92
N GLY A 110 0.49 2.68 -3.04
CA GLY A 110 0.59 1.24 -3.12
C GLY A 110 0.30 0.64 -4.48
N VAL A 111 0.13 -0.68 -4.48
CA VAL A 111 -0.23 -1.51 -5.62
C VAL A 111 -1.38 -2.43 -5.19
N VAL A 112 -2.35 -2.63 -6.06
CA VAL A 112 -3.36 -3.68 -5.90
C VAL A 112 -3.20 -4.75 -6.97
N LYS A 113 -3.46 -6.00 -6.58
CA LYS A 113 -3.69 -7.09 -7.52
C LYS A 113 -5.17 -7.25 -7.78
N VAL A 114 -5.57 -7.19 -9.03
CA VAL A 114 -6.96 -7.30 -9.48
C VAL A 114 -7.21 -8.75 -9.91
N GLY A 115 -8.23 -9.36 -9.31
CA GLY A 115 -8.76 -10.67 -9.69
C GLY A 115 -10.11 -10.54 -10.42
N LYS A 116 -10.80 -11.67 -10.61
CA LYS A 116 -12.09 -11.72 -11.31
C LYS A 116 -13.20 -10.88 -10.67
N LEU A 117 -13.16 -10.70 -9.35
CA LEU A 117 -14.19 -10.03 -8.55
C LEU A 117 -13.75 -8.65 -8.02
N GLY A 118 -12.66 -8.10 -8.55
CA GLY A 118 -12.09 -6.83 -8.07
C GLY A 118 -10.76 -7.01 -7.33
N VAL A 119 -10.48 -6.16 -6.33
CA VAL A 119 -9.21 -6.14 -5.60
C VAL A 119 -9.01 -7.43 -4.79
N SER A 120 -8.06 -8.27 -5.22
CA SER A 120 -7.70 -9.52 -4.56
C SER A 120 -6.61 -9.36 -3.49
N ALA A 121 -5.71 -8.38 -3.68
CA ALA A 121 -4.64 -8.08 -2.74
C ALA A 121 -4.26 -6.59 -2.77
N LEU A 122 -3.73 -6.09 -1.66
CA LEU A 122 -3.27 -4.72 -1.47
C LEU A 122 -1.86 -4.75 -0.85
N TYR A 123 -0.94 -3.97 -1.43
CA TYR A 123 0.41 -3.76 -0.94
C TYR A 123 0.66 -2.26 -0.83
N LEU A 124 1.06 -1.78 0.34
CA LEU A 124 1.23 -0.35 0.61
C LEU A 124 2.68 -0.01 0.87
N LYS A 125 3.11 1.18 0.43
CA LYS A 125 4.36 1.76 0.92
C LYS A 125 4.28 1.91 2.45
N GLU A 126 5.42 1.76 3.13
CA GLU A 126 5.51 1.73 4.59
C GLU A 126 4.74 2.87 5.27
N HIS A 127 4.96 4.11 4.84
CA HIS A 127 4.35 5.29 5.43
C HIS A 127 2.83 5.42 5.20
N PHE A 128 2.22 4.57 4.36
CA PHE A 128 0.78 4.54 4.07
C PHE A 128 0.02 3.44 4.81
N LYS A 129 0.70 2.53 5.54
CA LYS A 129 0.06 1.40 6.21
C LYS A 129 -0.86 1.84 7.38
N ASP A 130 -0.49 2.88 8.12
CA ASP A 130 -1.14 3.25 9.40
C ASP A 130 -2.21 4.37 9.29
N GLN A 131 -2.86 4.51 8.14
CA GLN A 131 -3.83 5.60 7.89
C GLN A 131 -5.24 5.15 7.48
N GLY A 132 -5.58 3.86 7.69
CA GLY A 132 -6.92 3.34 7.38
C GLY A 132 -7.11 2.87 5.93
N LEU A 133 -6.04 2.79 5.14
CA LEU A 133 -6.03 2.17 3.82
C LEU A 133 -6.01 0.64 3.96
N THR A 134 -7.17 0.04 4.22
CA THR A 134 -7.32 -1.42 4.21
C THR A 134 -7.68 -1.90 2.80
N LYS A 135 -7.60 -3.20 2.56
CA LYS A 135 -8.05 -3.81 1.29
C LYS A 135 -9.51 -3.44 1.00
N ASP A 136 -10.38 -3.51 2.01
CA ASP A 136 -11.81 -3.24 1.86
C ASP A 136 -12.07 -1.76 1.55
N THR A 137 -11.38 -0.86 2.25
CA THR A 137 -11.44 0.58 1.95
C THR A 137 -10.94 0.87 0.54
N VAL A 138 -9.82 0.29 0.11
CA VAL A 138 -9.31 0.51 -1.25
C VAL A 138 -10.25 -0.09 -2.30
N ALA A 139 -10.81 -1.27 -2.04
CA ALA A 139 -11.75 -1.93 -2.94
C ALA A 139 -13.02 -1.12 -3.15
N SER A 140 -13.50 -0.37 -2.15
CA SER A 140 -14.69 0.48 -2.32
C SER A 140 -14.49 1.67 -3.27
N PHE A 141 -13.23 2.07 -3.53
CA PHE A 141 -12.90 3.09 -4.54
C PHE A 141 -12.54 2.48 -5.89
N PHE A 142 -12.35 1.16 -5.96
CA PHE A 142 -11.91 0.50 -7.18
C PHE A 142 -13.11 0.23 -8.11
N ASN A 143 -13.07 0.79 -9.31
CA ASN A 143 -14.00 0.46 -10.38
C ASN A 143 -13.25 -0.26 -11.51
N PRO A 144 -13.54 -1.55 -11.82
CA PRO A 144 -12.87 -2.29 -12.87
C PRO A 144 -13.22 -1.83 -14.30
N GLU A 145 -14.26 -1.00 -14.47
CA GLU A 145 -14.74 -0.53 -15.78
C GLU A 145 -14.11 0.80 -16.27
N LEU A 146 -13.18 1.37 -15.48
CA LEU A 146 -12.37 2.54 -15.81
C LEU A 146 -10.89 2.15 -16.03
#